data_AF-A0A8U0QED5-F1
#
_entry.id   AF-A0A8U0QED5-F1
#
_cell.length_a   1.000
_cell.length_b   1.000
_cell.length_c   1.000
_cell.angle_alpha   90.00
_cell.angle_beta   90.00
_cell.angle_gamma   90.00
#
_symmetry.space_group_name_H-M   'P 1'
#
loop_
_entity.id
_entity.type
_entity.pdbx_description
1 polymer ?
#
loop_
_entity_poly.entity_id
_entity_poly.type
_entity_poly.pdbx_seq_one_letter_code
_entity_poly.pdbx_strand_id
1 'polypeptide(L)'
;MLKEGACASDHKALMSELKILIHIGNHLNVVNLLGACTKPNAPLMVVVEYCKYGNLSNYLRAKREFFLPYRDRSPKTQSQVRRMIEAGQVEQRARLPPSTSSSSIGNPRSQSSTKSNQKSPSPAVEKMEDLWKTPLTIEDLICYSFQVARGMEFLASRMVSPQQPIIQSNKQKSP
;
A
#
# COMPACT_ATOMS: atom_id res chain seq x y z
N MET A 1 2.21 -15.95 1.27
CA MET A 1 3.46 -16.38 0.62
C MET A 1 3.98 -17.62 1.33
N LEU A 2 4.59 -18.55 0.59
CA LEU A 2 5.17 -19.75 1.19
C LEU A 2 6.37 -19.35 2.05
N LYS A 3 6.41 -19.85 3.29
CA LYS A 3 7.56 -19.71 4.18
C LYS A 3 8.59 -20.79 3.87
N GLU A 4 9.79 -20.61 4.40
CA GLU A 4 10.81 -21.67 4.42
C GLU A 4 10.23 -22.92 5.12
N GLY A 5 10.37 -24.10 4.48
CA GLY A 5 9.77 -25.34 4.98
C GLY A 5 8.30 -25.58 4.61
N ALA A 6 7.71 -24.78 3.72
CA ALA A 6 6.34 -25.00 3.25
C ALA A 6 6.16 -26.37 2.57
N CYS A 7 5.04 -27.03 2.87
CA CYS A 7 4.73 -28.36 2.38
C CYS A 7 3.92 -28.33 1.06
N ALA A 8 3.71 -29.49 0.45
CA ALA A 8 2.97 -29.60 -0.82
C ALA A 8 1.52 -29.09 -0.71
N SER A 9 0.87 -29.19 0.47
CA SER A 9 -0.46 -28.62 0.69
C SER A 9 -0.46 -27.09 0.71
N ASP A 10 0.59 -26.46 1.25
CA ASP A 10 0.71 -25.00 1.23
C ASP A 10 0.85 -24.48 -0.21
N HIS A 11 1.64 -25.20 -1.02
CA HIS A 11 1.77 -24.90 -2.44
C HIS A 11 0.43 -25.04 -3.18
N LYS A 12 -0.33 -26.11 -2.90
CA LYS A 12 -1.68 -26.30 -3.47
C LYS A 12 -2.66 -25.22 -3.02
N ALA A 13 -2.62 -24.82 -1.75
CA ALA A 13 -3.46 -23.75 -1.21
C ALA A 13 -3.14 -22.41 -1.88
N LEU A 14 -1.87 -22.03 -1.98
CA LEU A 14 -1.47 -20.78 -2.64
C LEU A 14 -1.82 -20.79 -4.15
N MET A 15 -1.70 -21.94 -4.81
CA MET A 15 -2.15 -22.08 -6.21
C MET A 15 -3.67 -21.92 -6.33
N SER A 16 -4.44 -22.38 -5.34
CA SER A 16 -5.89 -22.17 -5.28
C SER A 16 -6.24 -20.69 -5.04
N GLU A 17 -5.54 -20.02 -4.13
CA GLU A 17 -5.68 -18.58 -3.88
C GLU A 17 -5.40 -17.76 -5.15
N LEU A 18 -4.34 -18.10 -5.89
CA LEU A 18 -4.03 -17.46 -7.17
C LEU A 18 -5.19 -17.60 -8.17
N LYS A 19 -5.77 -18.79 -8.31
CA LYS A 19 -6.92 -19.01 -9.20
C LYS A 19 -8.14 -18.18 -8.80
N ILE A 20 -8.39 -18.06 -7.49
CA ILE A 20 -9.47 -17.23 -6.96
C ILE A 20 -9.24 -15.75 -7.32
N LEU A 21 -8.02 -15.23 -7.11
CA LEU A 21 -7.67 -13.85 -7.46
C LEU A 21 -7.81 -13.57 -8.96
N ILE A 22 -7.44 -14.52 -9.82
CA ILE A 22 -7.63 -14.40 -11.28
C ILE A 22 -9.13 -14.32 -11.63
N HIS A 23 -9.95 -15.17 -11.01
CA HIS A 23 -11.40 -15.23 -11.28
C HIS A 23 -12.16 -13.98 -10.79
N ILE A 24 -11.77 -13.46 -9.62
CA ILE A 24 -12.37 -12.24 -9.06
C ILE A 24 -12.18 -11.05 -10.00
N GLY A 25 -10.99 -10.93 -10.61
CA GLY A 25 -10.63 -9.83 -11.48
C GLY A 25 -10.37 -8.54 -10.71
N ASN A 26 -10.52 -7.40 -11.40
CA ASN A 26 -10.11 -6.11 -10.88
C ASN A 26 -11.28 -5.31 -10.27
N HIS A 27 -11.03 -4.71 -9.11
CA HIS A 27 -11.95 -3.77 -8.47
C HIS A 27 -11.17 -2.78 -7.62
N LEU A 28 -11.63 -1.53 -7.56
CA LEU A 28 -10.95 -0.46 -6.83
C LEU A 28 -10.79 -0.76 -5.32
N ASN A 29 -11.72 -1.54 -4.75
CA ASN A 29 -11.84 -1.76 -3.30
C ASN A 29 -11.46 -3.20 -2.91
N VAL A 30 -10.77 -3.92 -3.80
CA VAL A 30 -10.24 -5.27 -3.57
C VAL A 30 -8.79 -5.26 -4.05
N VAL A 31 -7.91 -5.92 -3.30
CA VAL A 31 -6.49 -6.00 -3.66
C VAL A 31 -6.34 -6.69 -5.02
N ASN A 32 -5.84 -5.95 -5.99
CA ASN A 32 -5.72 -6.38 -7.38
C ASN A 32 -4.49 -7.25 -7.61
N LEU A 33 -4.68 -8.35 -8.33
CA LEU A 33 -3.60 -9.18 -8.85
C LEU A 33 -2.91 -8.45 -10.01
N LEU A 34 -1.58 -8.38 -9.96
CA LEU A 34 -0.72 -7.84 -11.03
C LEU A 34 -0.08 -8.97 -11.85
N GLY A 35 0.22 -10.10 -11.22
CA GLY A 35 0.80 -11.26 -11.91
C GLY A 35 1.21 -12.38 -10.95
N ALA A 36 1.83 -13.42 -11.50
CA ALA A 36 2.35 -14.53 -10.73
C ALA A 36 3.56 -15.18 -11.41
N CYS A 37 4.43 -15.81 -10.62
CA CYS A 37 5.50 -16.67 -11.11
C CYS A 37 5.15 -18.11 -10.78
N THR A 38 4.85 -18.91 -11.81
CA THR A 38 4.40 -20.31 -11.70
C THR A 38 5.32 -21.29 -12.42
N LYS A 39 6.54 -20.85 -12.78
CA LYS A 39 7.49 -21.67 -13.54
C LYS A 39 7.89 -22.92 -12.74
N PRO A 40 8.02 -24.09 -13.40
CA PRO A 40 8.62 -25.26 -12.79
C PRO A 40 10.02 -24.92 -12.23
N ASN A 41 10.36 -25.50 -11.07
CA ASN A 41 11.63 -25.29 -10.38
C ASN A 41 11.88 -23.83 -9.87
N ALA A 42 10.84 -23.00 -9.82
CA ALA A 42 10.89 -21.68 -9.18
C ALA A 42 9.85 -21.59 -8.05
N PRO A 43 10.08 -20.78 -7.00
CA PRO A 43 9.08 -20.55 -5.97
C PRO A 43 7.81 -19.93 -6.54
N LEU A 44 6.65 -20.44 -6.12
CA LEU A 44 5.36 -19.85 -6.46
C LEU A 44 5.25 -18.46 -5.83
N MET A 45 5.17 -17.43 -6.67
CA MET A 45 4.98 -16.04 -6.24
C MET A 45 3.67 -15.48 -6.79
N VAL A 46 2.96 -14.73 -5.95
CA VAL A 46 1.76 -13.98 -6.32
C VAL A 46 2.09 -12.49 -6.12
N VAL A 47 1.93 -11.70 -7.17
CA VAL A 47 2.26 -10.27 -7.19
C VAL A 47 0.96 -9.49 -7.22
N VAL A 48 0.73 -8.68 -6.18
CA VAL A 48 -0.47 -7.85 -6.01
C VAL A 48 -0.08 -6.38 -5.92
N GLU A 49 -1.07 -5.49 -6.03
CA GLU A 49 -0.85 -4.07 -5.83
C GLU A 49 -0.30 -3.75 -4.43
N TYR A 50 0.51 -2.69 -4.36
CA TYR A 50 1.12 -2.26 -3.10
C TYR A 50 0.22 -1.25 -2.38
N CYS A 51 -0.28 -1.65 -1.21
CA CYS A 51 -1.03 -0.75 -0.32
C CYS A 51 -0.06 0.07 0.56
N LYS A 52 0.29 1.29 0.14
CA LYS A 52 1.25 2.20 0.81
C LYS A 52 1.08 2.33 2.33
N TYR A 53 -0.15 2.28 2.83
CA TYR A 53 -0.46 2.51 4.25
C TYR A 53 -0.67 1.22 5.06
N GLY A 54 -0.48 0.05 4.45
CA GLY A 54 -0.63 -1.24 5.12
C GLY A 54 -2.08 -1.56 5.51
N ASN A 55 -2.25 -2.31 6.61
CA ASN A 55 -3.58 -2.73 7.07
C ASN A 55 -4.30 -1.61 7.82
N LEU A 56 -5.62 -1.55 7.65
CA LEU A 56 -6.47 -0.50 8.21
C LEU A 56 -6.44 -0.46 9.75
N SER A 57 -6.31 -1.61 10.43
CA SER A 57 -6.28 -1.66 11.91
C SER A 57 -5.09 -0.90 12.48
N ASN A 58 -3.89 -1.15 11.96
CA ASN A 58 -2.67 -0.46 12.39
C ASN A 58 -2.69 1.01 11.97
N TYR A 59 -3.18 1.31 10.76
CA TYR A 59 -3.33 2.69 10.28
C TYR A 59 -4.23 3.51 11.21
N LEU A 60 -5.42 2.99 11.55
CA LEU A 60 -6.36 3.67 12.45
C LEU A 60 -5.81 3.81 13.87
N ARG A 61 -5.09 2.81 14.39
CA ARG A 61 -4.43 2.91 15.70
C ARG A 61 -3.37 4.02 15.73
N ALA A 62 -2.54 4.10 14.69
CA ALA A 62 -1.52 5.15 14.56
C ALA A 62 -2.14 6.57 14.42
N LYS A 63 -3.38 6.65 13.95
CA LYS A 63 -4.13 7.91 13.77
C LYS A 63 -4.96 8.34 14.97
N ARG A 64 -4.99 7.57 16.08
CA ARG A 64 -5.84 7.87 17.24
C ARG A 64 -5.58 9.24 17.86
N GLU A 65 -4.30 9.58 18.05
CA GLU A 65 -3.88 10.89 18.59
C GLU A 65 -4.02 12.01 17.56
N PHE A 66 -4.36 11.63 16.32
CA PHE A 66 -4.44 12.49 15.15
C PHE A 66 -5.83 12.48 14.53
N PHE A 67 -6.87 12.37 15.38
CA PHE A 67 -8.27 12.31 14.98
C PHE A 67 -8.99 13.62 15.30
N LEU A 68 -9.66 14.19 14.31
CA LEU A 68 -10.53 15.36 14.42
C LEU A 68 -11.92 14.98 13.91
N PRO A 69 -12.89 14.69 14.80
CA PRO A 69 -14.19 14.14 14.41
C PRO A 69 -14.91 14.98 13.35
N TYR A 70 -14.89 16.30 13.51
CA TYR A 70 -15.52 17.26 12.60
C TYR A 70 -14.51 18.34 12.21
N ARG A 71 -14.39 18.59 10.90
CA ARG A 71 -13.65 19.75 10.41
C ARG A 71 -14.60 20.91 10.23
N ASP A 72 -14.60 21.82 11.19
CA ASP A 72 -15.19 23.13 10.99
C ASP A 72 -14.23 24.04 10.20
N ARG A 73 -14.78 24.98 9.42
CA ARG A 73 -14.05 26.00 8.66
C ARG A 73 -13.64 27.21 9.51
N SER A 74 -13.88 27.19 10.82
CA SER A 74 -13.41 28.28 11.68
C SER A 74 -11.88 28.40 11.67
N PRO A 75 -11.34 29.64 11.76
CA PRO A 75 -9.90 29.88 11.82
C PRO A 75 -9.20 29.14 12.97
N LYS A 76 -9.92 28.87 14.06
CA LYS A 76 -9.45 28.12 15.23
C LYS A 76 -9.15 26.67 14.87
N THR A 77 -10.08 25.99 14.19
CA THR A 77 -9.91 24.61 13.71
C THR A 77 -8.81 24.52 12.66
N GLN A 78 -8.72 25.49 11.74
CA GLN A 78 -7.65 25.52 10.74
C GLN A 78 -6.26 25.63 11.40
N SER A 79 -6.13 26.48 12.42
CA SER A 79 -4.89 26.64 13.21
C SER A 79 -4.57 25.38 14.01
N GLN A 80 -5.58 24.69 14.57
CA GLN A 80 -5.40 23.42 15.27
C GLN A 80 -4.91 22.32 14.32
N VAL A 81 -5.53 22.17 13.14
CA VAL A 81 -5.11 21.19 12.13
C VAL A 81 -3.67 21.46 11.70
N ARG A 82 -3.31 22.72 11.49
CA ARG A 82 -1.93 23.08 11.13
C ARG A 82 -0.93 22.65 12.21
N ARG A 83 -1.22 22.94 13.48
CA ARG A 83 -0.38 22.51 14.62
C ARG A 83 -0.27 20.98 14.71
N MET A 84 -1.36 20.28 14.45
CA MET A 84 -1.36 18.82 14.39
C MET A 84 -0.42 18.35 13.26
N ILE A 85 -0.57 18.86 12.04
CA ILE A 85 0.27 18.46 10.89
C ILE A 85 1.77 18.71 11.17
N GLU A 86 2.09 19.81 11.86
CA GLU A 86 3.46 20.11 12.29
C GLU A 86 3.96 19.13 13.36
N ALA A 87 3.16 18.80 14.38
CA ALA A 87 3.51 17.83 15.41
C ALA A 87 3.77 16.42 14.87
N GLY A 88 2.94 15.95 13.93
CA GLY A 88 3.08 14.64 13.30
C GLY A 88 4.36 14.47 12.45
N GLN A 89 4.95 15.57 11.96
CA GLN A 89 6.20 15.54 11.22
C GLN A 89 7.44 15.41 12.12
N VAL A 90 7.36 15.86 13.39
CA VAL A 90 8.48 15.79 14.33
C VAL A 90 8.68 14.36 14.85
N GLU A 91 7.60 13.64 15.13
CA GLU A 91 7.68 12.27 15.66
C GLU A 91 8.24 11.25 14.65
N GLN A 92 8.02 11.48 13.35
CA GLN A 92 8.53 10.60 12.30
C GLN A 92 10.06 10.72 12.12
N ARG A 93 10.66 11.86 12.46
CA ARG A 93 12.12 12.06 12.40
C ARG A 93 12.84 11.39 13.58
N ALA A 94 12.14 11.17 14.70
CA ALA A 94 12.68 10.51 15.88
C ALA A 94 12.66 8.97 15.81
N ARG A 95 11.95 8.37 14.85
CA ARG A 95 11.87 6.90 14.65
C ARG A 95 12.85 6.35 13.61
N LEU A 96 13.78 7.17 13.11
CA LEU A 96 14.89 6.71 12.28
C LEU A 96 16.12 6.47 13.19
N PRO A 97 16.75 5.29 13.17
CA PRO A 97 18.00 5.08 13.89
C PRO A 97 19.09 5.99 13.29
N PRO A 98 20.04 6.51 14.11
CA PRO A 98 21.19 7.22 13.57
C PRO A 98 21.97 6.24 12.68
N SER A 99 22.08 6.57 11.39
CA SER A 99 23.01 5.87 10.51
C SER A 99 24.41 6.12 11.04
N THR A 100 25.03 5.05 11.52
CA THR A 100 26.45 4.99 11.85
C THR A 100 27.24 5.30 10.58
N SER A 101 27.80 6.50 10.50
CA SER A 101 28.77 6.86 9.47
C SER A 101 30.09 6.16 9.78
N SER A 102 30.32 5.02 9.12
CA SER A 102 31.63 4.40 9.06
C SER A 102 32.57 5.26 8.21
N SER A 103 33.74 5.49 8.79
CA SER A 103 34.88 6.25 8.31
C SER A 103 35.37 5.86 6.92
N SER A 104 35.67 6.84 6.07
CA SER A 104 36.70 6.72 5.04
C SER A 104 37.58 7.98 5.01
N ILE A 105 38.87 7.70 5.10
CA ILE A 105 40.02 8.61 5.11
C ILE A 105 40.29 9.09 3.67
N GLY A 106 40.61 10.38 3.46
CA GLY A 106 41.17 10.81 2.17
C GLY A 106 41.11 12.31 1.82
N ASN A 107 41.96 13.10 2.47
CA ASN A 107 42.59 14.39 2.07
C ASN A 107 41.83 15.65 1.60
N PRO A 108 42.40 16.87 1.88
CA PRO A 108 41.75 18.16 1.65
C PRO A 108 42.30 18.90 0.40
N ARG A 109 41.46 19.67 -0.32
CA ARG A 109 41.87 21.00 -0.83
C ARG A 109 40.77 21.84 -1.48
N SER A 110 40.89 23.13 -1.15
CA SER A 110 40.53 24.37 -1.87
C SER A 110 39.07 24.79 -2.04
N GLN A 111 38.82 25.94 -1.41
CA GLN A 111 37.72 26.88 -1.55
C GLN A 111 37.42 27.27 -2.99
N SER A 112 36.13 27.34 -3.35
CA SER A 112 35.61 28.42 -4.18
C SER A 112 34.13 28.63 -3.89
N SER A 113 33.82 29.81 -3.38
CA SER A 113 32.51 30.37 -3.12
C SER A 113 31.74 30.65 -4.41
N THR A 114 30.52 30.11 -4.53
CA THR A 114 29.45 30.73 -5.33
C THR A 114 28.09 30.26 -4.80
N LYS A 115 27.35 31.19 -4.18
CA LYS A 115 25.91 31.10 -3.94
C LYS A 115 25.20 31.25 -5.28
N SER A 116 24.39 30.28 -5.68
CA SER A 116 23.24 30.54 -6.54
C SER A 116 22.12 29.53 -6.25
N ASN A 117 21.08 30.10 -5.68
CA ASN A 117 19.79 29.54 -5.35
C ASN A 117 18.99 29.35 -6.64
N GLN A 118 18.75 28.12 -7.10
CA GLN A 118 17.71 27.85 -8.10
C GLN A 118 16.91 26.61 -7.73
N LYS A 119 15.78 26.90 -7.09
CA LYS A 119 14.65 26.04 -6.81
C LYS A 119 13.81 25.97 -8.09
N SER A 120 13.90 24.88 -8.83
CA SER A 120 12.97 24.59 -9.93
C SER A 120 11.83 23.71 -9.41
N PRO A 121 10.58 24.17 -9.30
CA PRO A 121 9.46 23.29 -9.04
C PRO A 121 8.95 22.74 -10.38
N SER A 122 9.10 21.44 -10.60
CA SER A 122 8.33 20.75 -11.64
C SER A 122 6.88 20.61 -11.16
N PRO A 123 5.88 21.19 -11.85
CA PRO A 123 4.53 21.29 -11.33
C PRO A 123 3.68 20.14 -11.91
N ALA A 124 3.56 19.01 -11.21
CA ALA A 124 2.40 18.10 -11.38
C ALA A 124 2.39 16.87 -10.44
N VAL A 125 3.54 16.43 -9.90
CA VAL A 125 3.61 15.12 -9.19
C VAL A 125 3.67 15.25 -7.66
N GLU A 126 3.91 16.45 -7.12
CA GLU A 126 4.04 16.66 -5.65
C GLU A 126 2.73 16.85 -4.89
N LYS A 127 1.56 16.81 -5.56
CA LYS A 127 0.29 17.22 -4.94
C LYS A 127 -0.70 16.08 -4.67
N MET A 128 -0.23 14.85 -4.53
CA MET A 128 -0.95 13.91 -3.67
C MET A 128 -0.34 14.08 -2.28
N GLU A 129 -0.75 15.16 -1.61
CA GLU A 129 -0.41 15.39 -0.20
C GLU A 129 -0.56 14.06 0.52
N ASP A 130 0.52 13.65 1.18
CA ASP A 130 0.56 12.49 2.03
C ASP A 130 -0.68 12.51 2.95
N LEU A 131 -1.75 11.80 2.59
CA LEU A 131 -3.01 11.75 3.35
C LEU A 131 -2.76 11.24 4.76
N TRP A 132 -1.64 10.55 4.97
CA TRP A 132 -1.14 10.17 6.28
C TRP A 132 -0.69 11.38 7.14
N LYS A 133 -0.53 12.58 6.60
CA LYS A 133 -0.22 13.82 7.35
C LYS A 133 -1.48 14.57 7.78
N THR A 134 -2.63 14.35 7.15
CA THR A 134 -3.88 15.04 7.52
C THR A 134 -4.58 14.36 8.70
N PRO A 135 -5.26 15.11 9.58
CA PRO A 135 -6.06 14.53 10.65
C PRO A 135 -7.11 13.58 10.08
N LEU A 136 -7.27 12.42 10.72
CA LEU A 136 -8.34 11.49 10.40
C LEU A 136 -9.67 12.10 10.88
N THR A 137 -10.72 11.99 10.08
CA THR A 137 -12.05 12.56 10.37
C THR A 137 -13.13 11.49 10.36
N ILE A 138 -14.35 11.83 10.78
CA ILE A 138 -15.48 10.90 10.69
C ILE A 138 -15.87 10.63 9.23
N GLU A 139 -15.68 11.60 8.34
CA GLU A 139 -15.92 11.44 6.89
C GLU A 139 -15.02 10.35 6.31
N ASP A 140 -13.75 10.31 6.73
CA ASP A 140 -12.81 9.25 6.31
C ASP A 140 -13.28 7.87 6.78
N LEU A 141 -13.74 7.75 8.02
CA LEU A 141 -14.24 6.48 8.57
C LEU A 141 -15.49 5.99 7.85
N ILE A 142 -16.41 6.91 7.54
CA ILE A 142 -17.60 6.62 6.74
C ILE A 142 -17.17 6.18 5.33
N CYS A 143 -16.22 6.88 4.73
CA CYS A 143 -15.69 6.55 3.41
C CYS A 143 -15.05 5.16 3.37
N TYR A 144 -14.22 4.80 4.36
CA TYR A 144 -13.62 3.47 4.45
C TYR A 144 -14.68 2.38 4.62
N SER A 145 -15.70 2.63 5.45
CA SER A 145 -16.80 1.68 5.66
C SER A 145 -17.58 1.44 4.36
N PHE A 146 -17.90 2.51 3.65
CA PHE A 146 -18.56 2.44 2.34
C PHE A 146 -17.71 1.71 1.31
N GLN A 147 -16.41 1.98 1.27
CA GLN A 147 -15.47 1.32 0.35
C GLN A 147 -15.39 -0.19 0.60
N VAL A 148 -15.28 -0.60 1.87
CA VAL A 148 -15.33 -2.02 2.23
C VAL A 148 -16.65 -2.65 1.80
N ALA A 149 -17.78 -1.99 2.04
CA ALA A 149 -19.08 -2.49 1.60
C ALA A 149 -19.15 -2.70 0.08
N ARG A 150 -18.63 -1.75 -0.72
CA ARG A 150 -18.54 -1.88 -2.18
C ARG A 150 -17.62 -3.00 -2.63
N GLY A 151 -16.47 -3.17 -1.97
CA GLY A 151 -15.58 -4.30 -2.22
C GLY A 151 -16.26 -5.64 -1.94
N MET A 152 -17.00 -5.73 -0.85
CA MET A 152 -17.74 -6.95 -0.48
C MET A 152 -18.92 -7.22 -1.41
N GLU A 153 -19.66 -6.19 -1.83
CA GLU A 153 -20.71 -6.30 -2.87
C GLU A 153 -20.14 -6.86 -4.17
N PHE A 154 -18.99 -6.36 -4.60
CA PHE A 154 -18.28 -6.87 -5.78
C PHE A 154 -17.88 -8.34 -5.62
N LEU A 155 -17.27 -8.72 -4.49
CA LEU A 155 -16.86 -10.10 -4.23
C LEU A 155 -18.06 -11.05 -4.21
N ALA A 156 -19.16 -10.66 -3.56
CA ALA A 156 -20.40 -11.45 -3.54
C ALA A 156 -20.91 -11.71 -4.97
N SER A 157 -20.85 -10.70 -5.85
CA SER A 157 -21.26 -10.86 -7.25
C SER A 157 -20.42 -11.86 -8.06
N ARG A 158 -19.21 -12.19 -7.61
CA ARG A 158 -18.27 -13.11 -8.29
C ARG A 158 -18.20 -14.50 -7.65
N MET A 159 -18.55 -14.60 -6.37
CA MET A 159 -18.55 -15.86 -5.62
C MET A 159 -19.87 -16.65 -5.78
N VAL A 160 -20.96 -15.99 -6.19
CA VAL A 160 -22.28 -16.63 -6.40
C VAL A 160 -22.43 -17.22 -7.82
N SER A 161 -21.52 -16.94 -8.75
CA SER A 161 -21.54 -17.55 -10.08
C SER A 161 -21.16 -19.04 -9.99
N PRO A 162 -22.06 -19.99 -10.30
CA PRO A 162 -21.71 -21.41 -10.29
C PRO A 162 -20.58 -21.64 -11.29
N GLN A 163 -19.55 -22.36 -10.88
CA GLN A 163 -18.45 -22.72 -11.76
C GLN A 163 -18.98 -23.47 -12.98
N GLN A 164 -18.80 -22.92 -14.19
CA GLN A 164 -18.77 -23.77 -15.37
C GLN A 164 -17.53 -24.66 -15.25
N PRO A 165 -17.65 -25.99 -15.40
CA PRO A 165 -16.51 -26.87 -15.33
C PRO A 165 -15.54 -26.49 -16.44
N ILE A 166 -14.30 -26.17 -16.04
CA ILE A 166 -13.17 -25.98 -16.95
C ILE A 166 -13.04 -27.27 -17.73
N ILE A 167 -13.51 -27.25 -18.98
CA ILE A 167 -13.39 -28.35 -19.93
C ILE A 167 -11.91 -28.71 -20.01
N GLN A 168 -11.60 -29.96 -19.60
CA GLN A 168 -10.32 -30.59 -19.84
C GLN A 168 -10.07 -30.61 -21.35
N SER A 169 -9.27 -29.67 -21.84
CA SER A 169 -8.68 -29.72 -23.18
C SER A 169 -7.35 -30.46 -23.11
N ASN A 170 -7.39 -31.73 -22.68
CA ASN A 170 -6.31 -32.67 -23.00
C ASN A 170 -6.52 -33.14 -24.45
N LYS A 171 -6.00 -32.34 -25.39
CA LYS A 171 -5.71 -32.81 -26.74
C LYS A 171 -4.60 -33.86 -26.63
N GLN A 172 -4.97 -35.13 -26.57
CA GLN A 172 -4.09 -36.20 -27.05
C GLN A 172 -3.85 -35.92 -28.55
N LYS A 173 -2.61 -35.58 -28.87
CA LYS A 173 -2.08 -35.62 -30.23
C LYS A 173 -0.82 -36.46 -30.15
N SER A 174 -0.93 -37.72 -30.54
CA SER A 174 0.22 -38.51 -30.98
C SER A 174 -0.17 -39.21 -32.28
N PRO A 175 0.73 -39.21 -33.27
CA PRO A 175 0.50 -39.76 -34.61
C PRO A 175 0.39 -41.28 -34.63
#